data_AF-A0A5M9J7D4-F1
#
_entry.id   AF-A0A5M9J7D4-F1
#
_cell.length_a   1.000
_cell.length_b   1.000
_cell.length_c   1.000
_cell.angle_alpha   90.00
_cell.angle_beta   90.00
_cell.angle_gamma   90.00
#
_symmetry.space_group_name_H-M   'P 1'
#
loop_
_entity.id
_entity.type
_entity.pdbx_description
1 polymer ?
#
loop_
_entity_poly.entity_id
_entity_poly.type
_entity_poly.pdbx_seq_one_letter_code
_entity_poly.pdbx_strand_id
1 'polypeptide(L)'
;MLWESIANSHWFKHSALILFLNKIDLFKAKLNHSPITKFGFSDFQGDTTSWQQTSKYFMDKFVALNRSPGREVYGHFTNATDTDLLKVTMASVQDMIIQRNLQKLIL
;
A
#
# COMPACT_ATOMS: atom_id res chain seq x y z
N MET A 1 -11.50 -6.53 -9.18
CA MET A 1 -10.26 -7.08 -8.56
C MET A 1 -10.43 -7.10 -7.04
N LEU A 2 -9.88 -8.08 -6.32
CA LEU A 2 -10.10 -8.30 -4.88
C LEU A 2 -9.94 -7.04 -4.01
N TRP A 3 -8.85 -6.30 -4.19
CA TRP A 3 -8.58 -5.08 -3.42
C TRP A 3 -9.67 -4.02 -3.59
N GLU A 4 -10.11 -3.79 -4.83
CA GLU A 4 -11.17 -2.81 -5.11
C GLU A 4 -12.50 -3.19 -4.46
N SER A 5 -12.83 -4.49 -4.41
CA SER A 5 -14.02 -5.01 -3.73
C SER A 5 -13.93 -4.84 -2.21
N ILE A 6 -12.76 -5.08 -1.60
CA ILE A 6 -12.55 -4.91 -0.16
C ILE A 6 -12.52 -3.43 0.20
N ALA A 7 -11.71 -2.64 -0.51
CA ALA A 7 -11.61 -1.22 -0.29
C ALA A 7 -12.99 -0.61 -0.45
N ASN A 8 -13.73 -0.82 -1.52
CA ASN A 8 -15.00 -0.12 -1.71
C ASN A 8 -16.21 -0.82 -1.07
N SER A 9 -15.98 -1.79 -0.19
CA SER A 9 -17.04 -2.52 0.54
C SER A 9 -17.75 -1.61 1.55
N HIS A 10 -19.08 -1.71 1.59
CA HIS A 10 -19.90 -1.03 2.60
C HIS A 10 -19.53 -1.45 4.03
N TRP A 11 -19.14 -2.72 4.22
CA TRP A 11 -18.74 -3.27 5.51
C TRP A 11 -17.48 -2.62 6.10
N PHE A 12 -16.61 -2.07 5.25
CA PHE A 12 -15.33 -1.46 5.65
C PHE A 12 -15.30 0.05 5.44
N LYS A 13 -16.47 0.70 5.36
CA LYS A 13 -16.58 2.15 5.12
C LYS A 13 -15.91 3.00 6.21
N HIS A 14 -15.99 2.55 7.45
CA HIS A 14 -15.41 3.23 8.62
C HIS A 14 -14.13 2.56 9.13
N SER A 15 -13.58 1.61 8.37
CA SER A 15 -12.34 0.91 8.72
C SER A 15 -11.17 1.56 7.97
N ALA A 16 -10.05 1.76 8.67
CA ALA A 16 -8.79 2.06 8.01
C ALA A 16 -8.29 0.80 7.28
N LEU A 17 -7.53 0.98 6.22
CA LEU A 17 -6.99 -0.12 5.44
C LEU A 17 -5.47 -0.12 5.56
N ILE A 18 -4.91 -1.28 5.93
CA ILE A 18 -3.47 -1.51 5.92
C ILE A 18 -3.17 -2.40 4.71
N LEU A 19 -2.32 -1.91 3.82
CA LEU A 19 -1.90 -2.59 2.61
C LEU A 19 -0.46 -3.08 2.78
N PHE A 20 -0.26 -4.39 2.74
CA PHE A 20 1.07 -5.00 2.71
C PHE A 20 1.45 -5.40 1.29
N LEU A 21 2.44 -4.72 0.73
CA LEU A 21 3.14 -5.14 -0.47
C LEU A 21 4.31 -6.03 -0.06
N ASN A 22 3.99 -7.32 0.10
CA ASN A 22 4.92 -8.34 0.58
C ASN A 22 5.88 -8.84 -0.52
N LYS A 23 6.92 -9.59 -0.10
CA LYS A 23 7.96 -10.17 -0.95
C LYS A 23 8.80 -9.12 -1.69
N ILE A 24 9.06 -7.98 -1.03
CA ILE A 24 9.85 -6.90 -1.62
C ILE A 24 11.29 -7.32 -1.94
N ASP A 25 11.81 -8.31 -1.22
CA ASP A 25 13.09 -8.98 -1.45
C ASP A 25 13.13 -9.68 -2.82
N LEU A 26 12.12 -10.52 -3.11
CA LEU A 26 12.00 -11.21 -4.39
C LEU A 26 11.70 -10.24 -5.51
N PHE A 27 10.93 -9.19 -5.23
CA PHE A 27 10.66 -8.13 -6.20
C PHE A 27 11.96 -7.44 -6.63
N LYS A 28 12.79 -7.00 -5.67
CA LYS A 28 14.11 -6.39 -5.91
C LYS A 28 15.01 -7.31 -6.74
N ALA A 29 15.07 -8.60 -6.39
CA ALA A 29 15.92 -9.57 -7.09
C ALA A 29 15.49 -9.79 -8.55
N LYS A 30 14.18 -9.78 -8.83
CA LYS A 30 13.64 -10.03 -10.17
C LYS A 30 13.64 -8.80 -11.07
N LEU A 31 13.57 -7.60 -10.49
CA LEU A 31 13.38 -6.37 -11.25
C LEU A 31 14.44 -6.16 -12.33
N ASN A 32 15.70 -6.47 -12.03
CA ASN A 32 16.83 -6.31 -12.95
C ASN A 32 16.71 -7.18 -14.22
N HIS A 33 16.12 -8.37 -14.11
CA HIS A 33 15.99 -9.31 -15.23
C HIS A 33 14.60 -9.28 -15.87
N SER A 34 13.60 -8.82 -15.12
CA SER A 34 12.18 -8.83 -15.48
C SER A 34 11.54 -7.48 -15.17
N PRO A 35 11.77 -6.45 -16.03
CA PRO A 35 11.17 -5.13 -15.88
C PRO A 35 9.63 -5.20 -15.90
N ILE A 36 8.98 -4.41 -15.05
CA ILE A 36 7.51 -4.42 -14.92
C ILE A 36 6.78 -4.05 -16.21
N THR A 37 7.38 -3.23 -17.07
CA THR A 37 6.81 -2.81 -18.36
C THR A 37 6.57 -3.98 -19.31
N LYS A 38 7.34 -5.07 -19.19
CA LYS A 38 7.15 -6.30 -19.98
C LYS A 38 5.90 -7.10 -19.57
N PHE A 39 5.31 -6.81 -18.41
CA PHE A 39 4.16 -7.52 -17.86
C PHE A 39 2.85 -6.72 -17.96
N GLY A 40 2.78 -5.76 -18.88
CA GLY A 40 1.56 -4.97 -19.14
C GLY A 40 1.47 -3.66 -18.35
N PHE A 41 2.49 -3.32 -17.55
CA PHE A 41 2.59 -2.03 -16.84
C PHE A 41 3.33 -0.99 -17.69
N SER A 42 2.90 -0.80 -18.94
CA SER A 42 3.56 0.07 -19.93
C SER A 42 3.36 1.56 -19.67
N ASP A 43 2.43 1.93 -18.79
CA ASP A 43 2.16 3.30 -18.37
C ASP A 43 3.14 3.80 -17.28
N PHE A 44 4.02 2.94 -16.79
CA PHE A 44 5.09 3.33 -15.88
C PHE A 44 6.17 4.12 -16.63
N GLN A 45 6.35 5.40 -16.23
CA GLN A 45 7.32 6.32 -16.84
C GLN A 45 8.59 6.53 -16.02
N GLY A 46 8.73 5.85 -14.88
CA GLY A 46 9.92 5.95 -14.03
C GLY A 46 11.07 5.04 -14.48
N ASP A 47 12.12 4.99 -13.66
CA ASP A 47 13.21 4.04 -13.85
C ASP A 47 12.75 2.60 -13.56
N THR A 48 12.71 1.78 -14.61
CA THR A 48 12.27 0.37 -14.54
C THR A 48 13.19 -0.54 -13.74
N THR A 49 14.41 -0.09 -13.45
CA THR A 49 15.40 -0.81 -12.63
C THR A 49 15.38 -0.37 -11.17
N SER A 50 14.79 0.80 -10.88
CA SER A 50 14.63 1.30 -9.51
C SER A 50 13.49 0.59 -8.80
N TRP A 51 13.82 -0.21 -7.79
CA TRP A 51 12.81 -0.87 -6.96
C TRP A 51 11.94 0.14 -6.22
N GLN A 52 12.49 1.28 -5.82
CA GLN A 52 11.75 2.32 -5.10
C GLN A 52 10.66 2.94 -5.99
N GLN A 53 10.99 3.29 -7.24
CA GLN A 53 10.02 3.90 -8.15
C GLN A 53 8.95 2.90 -8.58
N THR A 54 9.36 1.67 -8.88
CA THR A 54 8.43 0.62 -9.33
C THR A 54 7.54 0.10 -8.19
N SER A 55 8.05 -0.03 -6.97
CA SER A 55 7.22 -0.41 -5.81
C SER A 55 6.25 0.72 -5.44
N LYS A 56 6.69 1.99 -5.51
CA LYS A 56 5.81 3.14 -5.33
C LYS A 56 4.71 3.19 -6.38
N TYR A 57 5.00 2.91 -7.65
CA TYR A 57 4.00 2.83 -8.70
C TYR A 57 2.87 1.83 -8.34
N PHE A 58 3.21 0.64 -7.85
CA PHE A 58 2.19 -0.32 -7.41
C PHE A 58 1.40 0.20 -6.21
N MET A 59 2.08 0.78 -5.21
CA MET A 59 1.42 1.39 -4.06
C MET A 59 0.38 2.42 -4.50
N ASP A 60 0.77 3.35 -5.36
CA ASP A 60 -0.09 4.41 -5.86
C ASP A 60 -1.27 3.84 -6.65
N LYS A 61 -1.08 2.78 -7.45
CA LYS A 61 -2.17 2.08 -8.14
C LYS A 61 -3.18 1.49 -7.15
N PHE A 62 -2.75 0.86 -6.06
CA PHE A 62 -3.67 0.31 -5.06
C PHE A 62 -4.38 1.41 -4.25
N VAL A 63 -3.66 2.47 -3.87
CA VAL A 63 -4.24 3.62 -3.17
C VAL A 63 -5.28 4.32 -4.05
N ALA A 64 -5.03 4.46 -5.35
CA ALA A 64 -5.97 5.08 -6.29
C ALA A 64 -7.29 4.30 -6.47
N LEU A 65 -7.32 3.00 -6.13
CA LEU A 65 -8.55 2.20 -6.14
C LEU A 65 -9.47 2.49 -4.94
N ASN A 66 -8.99 3.22 -3.94
CA ASN A 66 -9.81 3.72 -2.84
C ASN A 66 -10.68 4.89 -3.31
N ARG A 67 -11.99 4.69 -3.38
CA ARG A 67 -12.94 5.74 -3.82
C ARG A 67 -13.49 6.59 -2.66
N SER A 68 -13.09 6.30 -1.43
CA SER A 68 -13.57 7.01 -0.24
C SER A 68 -12.60 8.14 0.15
N PRO A 69 -12.98 9.42 -0.07
CA PRO A 69 -12.06 10.57 0.04
C PRO A 69 -11.55 10.84 1.47
N GLY A 70 -12.23 10.33 2.50
CA GLY A 70 -11.82 10.45 3.90
C GLY A 70 -11.16 9.20 4.47
N ARG A 71 -10.96 8.14 3.68
CA ARG A 71 -10.38 6.90 4.18
C ARG A 71 -8.89 6.83 3.88
N GLU A 72 -8.11 6.66 4.93
CA GLU A 72 -6.68 6.49 4.85
C GLU A 72 -6.31 5.03 4.53
N VAL A 73 -5.37 4.88 3.60
CA VAL A 73 -4.77 3.59 3.21
C VAL A 73 -3.29 3.66 3.57
N TYR A 74 -2.87 2.84 4.53
CA TYR A 74 -1.49 2.81 5.01
C TYR A 74 -0.76 1.68 4.32
N GLY A 75 0.20 2.05 3.49
CA GLY A 75 0.95 1.11 2.69
C GLY A 75 2.31 0.78 3.29
N HIS A 76 2.63 -0.50 3.41
CA HIS A 76 3.96 -0.96 3.81
C HIS A 76 4.53 -1.96 2.82
N PHE A 77 5.82 -1.79 2.51
CA PHE A 77 6.59 -2.80 1.79
C PHE A 77 7.18 -3.76 2.81
N THR A 78 6.91 -5.05 2.65
CA THR A 78 7.23 -6.06 3.67
C THR A 78 7.96 -7.24 3.05
N ASN A 79 8.71 -7.96 3.89
CA ASN A 79 9.15 -9.31 3.60
C ASN A 79 8.57 -10.23 4.68
N ALA A 80 8.24 -11.48 4.35
CA ALA A 80 7.64 -12.42 5.28
C ALA A 80 8.56 -12.79 6.46
N THR A 81 9.87 -12.55 6.33
CA THR A 81 10.86 -12.74 7.40
C THR A 81 11.12 -11.46 8.21
N ASP A 82 10.43 -10.37 7.89
CA ASP A 82 10.62 -9.09 8.58
C ASP A 82 9.97 -9.15 9.96
N THR A 83 10.80 -9.33 10.99
CA THR A 83 10.38 -9.39 12.39
C THR A 83 9.81 -8.06 12.89
N ASP A 84 10.03 -6.95 12.16
CA ASP A 84 9.52 -5.64 12.52
C ASP A 84 8.13 -5.34 11.91
N LEU A 85 7.57 -6.26 11.10
CA LEU A 85 6.24 -6.12 10.53
C LEU A 85 5.18 -5.81 11.58
N LEU A 86 5.20 -6.53 12.70
CA LEU A 86 4.23 -6.32 13.79
C LEU A 86 4.40 -4.92 14.40
N LYS A 87 5.64 -4.45 14.60
CA LYS A 87 5.91 -3.12 15.16
C LYS A 87 5.43 -2.01 14.24
N VAL A 88 5.73 -2.11 12.94
CA VAL A 88 5.32 -1.12 11.94
C VAL A 88 3.78 -1.10 11.82
N THR A 89 3.15 -2.28 11.82
CA THR A 89 1.69 -2.39 11.80
C THR A 89 1.06 -1.73 13.04
N MET A 90 1.61 -2.00 14.23
CA MET A 90 1.11 -1.40 15.48
C MET A 90 1.28 0.11 15.51
N ALA A 91 2.41 0.64 15.00
CA ALA A 91 2.61 2.08 14.87
C ALA A 91 1.55 2.72 13.97
N SER A 92 1.26 2.11 12.81
CA SER A 92 0.22 2.62 11.91
C SER A 92 -1.18 2.54 12.52
N VAL A 93 -1.49 1.49 13.29
CA VAL A 93 -2.75 1.41 14.04
C VAL A 93 -2.84 2.52 15.10
N GLN A 94 -1.74 2.82 15.79
CA GLN A 94 -1.70 3.91 16.76
C GLN A 94 -1.94 5.27 16.11
N ASP A 95 -1.28 5.56 14.98
CA ASP A 95 -1.46 6.78 14.20
C ASP A 95 -2.92 6.93 13.73
N MET A 96 -3.54 5.85 13.26
CA MET A 96 -4.96 5.82 12.87
C MET A 96 -5.89 6.21 14.03
N ILE A 97 -5.64 5.68 15.23
CA ILE A 97 -6.44 6.00 16.42
C ILE A 97 -6.29 7.48 16.77
N ILE A 98 -5.07 7.99 16.75
CA ILE A 98 -4.77 9.40 17.05
C ILE A 98 -5.45 10.32 16.04
N GLN A 99 -5.29 10.08 14.73
CA GLN A 99 -5.91 10.90 13.68
C GLN A 99 -7.44 10.89 13.77
N ARG A 100 -8.07 9.74 14.04
CA ARG A 100 -9.52 9.65 14.26
C ARG A 100 -9.98 10.47 15.46
N ASN A 101 -9.23 10.45 16.56
CA ASN A 101 -9.58 11.21 17.75
C ASN A 101 -9.40 12.72 17.52
N LEU A 102 -8.35 13.14 16.80
CA LEU A 102 -8.14 14.53 16.43
C LEU A 102 -9.24 15.05 15.49
N GLN A 103 -9.65 14.26 14.49
CA GLN A 103 -10.76 14.63 13.61
C GLN A 103 -12.08 14.83 14.37
N LYS A 104 -12.33 14.05 15.43
CA LYS A 104 -13.50 14.20 16.29
C LYS A 104 -13.45 15.41 17.23
N LEU A 105 -12.28 15.99 17.46
CA LEU A 105 -12.10 17.16 18.34
C LEU A 105 -12.17 18.49 17.57
N ILE A 106 -11.91 18.47 16.27
CA ILE A 106 -11.92 19.64 15.38
C ILE A 106 -13.32 19.88 14.77
N LEU A 107 -14.22 18.90 14.89
CA LEU A 107 -15.63 18.93 14.48
C LEU A 107 -16.54 18.96 15.71
#